data_AF-A0A832H4D2-F1
#
_entry.id   AF-A0A832H4D2-F1
#
_cell.length_a   1.000
_cell.length_b   1.000
_cell.length_c   1.000
_cell.angle_alpha   90.00
_cell.angle_beta   90.00
_cell.angle_gamma   90.00
#
_symmetry.space_group_name_H-M   'P 1'
#
loop_
_entity.id
_entity.type
_entity.pdbx_description
1 polymer ?
#
loop_
_entity_poly.entity_id
_entity_poly.type
_entity_poly.pdbx_seq_one_letter_code
_entity_poly.pdbx_strand_id
1 'polypeptide(L)'
;MSSKAFCELVVNQLNHVAPVTARAMFGGYGLYINGIMFALIANDTLYFKVDDSNREDFVALGMQPFMYEGKHKPIQMSYYQLPDEVYNHPAQLMIWVEKAHAVARQAKAKQKSKKSYSNRYK
;
A
#
# COMPACT_ATOMS: atom_id res chain seq x y z
N MET A 1 -12.34 -9.98 -6.75
CA MET A 1 -11.06 -10.75 -6.81
C MET A 1 -10.16 -10.09 -7.83
N SER A 2 -8.86 -10.04 -7.57
CA SER A 2 -7.89 -9.44 -8.51
C SER A 2 -7.25 -10.50 -9.39
N SER A 3 -7.03 -10.19 -10.67
CA SER A 3 -6.43 -11.10 -11.63
C SER A 3 -4.90 -11.16 -11.47
N LYS A 4 -4.32 -12.32 -11.79
CA LYS A 4 -2.86 -12.50 -11.85
C LYS A 4 -2.23 -11.57 -12.90
N ALA A 5 -2.88 -11.42 -14.05
CA ALA A 5 -2.43 -10.56 -15.14
C ALA A 5 -2.35 -9.09 -14.71
N PHE A 6 -3.37 -8.57 -14.03
CA PHE A 6 -3.33 -7.20 -13.50
C PHE A 6 -2.19 -7.01 -12.48
N CYS A 7 -1.99 -7.98 -11.59
CA CYS A 7 -0.86 -7.95 -10.65
C CYS A 7 0.49 -7.90 -11.37
N GLU A 8 0.69 -8.70 -12.41
CA GLU A 8 1.94 -8.73 -13.18
C GLU A 8 2.18 -7.40 -13.90
N LEU A 9 1.13 -6.81 -14.51
CA LEU A 9 1.20 -5.49 -15.13
C LEU A 9 1.62 -4.41 -14.14
N VAL A 10 0.96 -4.35 -12.98
CA VAL A 10 1.28 -3.37 -11.93
C VAL A 10 2.71 -3.56 -11.41
N VAL A 11 3.14 -4.81 -11.16
CA VAL A 11 4.50 -5.08 -10.69
C VAL A 11 5.53 -4.66 -11.73
N ASN A 12 5.30 -4.94 -13.02
CA ASN A 12 6.18 -4.51 -14.10
C ASN A 12 6.30 -2.98 -14.14
N GLN A 13 5.17 -2.27 -14.05
CA GLN A 13 5.14 -0.81 -14.05
C GLN A 13 5.93 -0.23 -12.86
N LEU A 14 5.69 -0.74 -11.65
CA LEU A 14 6.38 -0.26 -10.45
C LEU A 14 7.87 -0.60 -10.44
N ASN A 15 8.27 -1.70 -11.09
CA ASN A 15 9.68 -2.08 -11.22
C ASN A 15 10.52 -1.11 -12.07
N HIS A 16 9.89 -0.19 -12.81
CA HIS A 16 10.61 0.92 -13.44
C HIS A 16 11.12 1.96 -12.43
N VAL A 17 10.57 2.02 -11.22
CA VAL A 17 10.92 3.03 -10.21
C VAL A 17 11.42 2.45 -8.89
N ALA A 18 11.05 1.21 -8.55
CA ALA A 18 11.50 0.55 -7.31
C ALA A 18 11.43 -0.97 -7.43
N PRO A 19 12.29 -1.74 -6.71
CA PRO A 19 12.27 -3.20 -6.76
C PRO A 19 11.07 -3.77 -5.97
N VAL A 20 9.94 -3.94 -6.64
CA VAL A 20 8.67 -4.38 -6.08
C VAL A 20 8.47 -5.89 -6.28
N THR A 21 8.02 -6.55 -5.21
CA THR A 21 7.58 -7.94 -5.22
C THR A 21 6.12 -8.06 -4.80
N ALA A 22 5.40 -9.04 -5.32
CA ALA A 22 4.00 -9.29 -4.98
C ALA A 22 3.81 -10.61 -4.23
N ARG A 23 2.83 -10.67 -3.34
CA ARG A 23 2.35 -11.91 -2.68
C ARG A 23 0.83 -11.93 -2.66
N ALA A 24 0.23 -13.04 -3.07
CA ALA A 24 -1.22 -13.22 -3.02
C ALA A 24 -1.72 -13.17 -1.56
N MET A 25 -2.83 -12.47 -1.32
CA MET A 25 -3.49 -12.37 -0.03
C MET A 25 -4.98 -12.07 -0.18
N PHE A 26 -5.84 -12.85 0.47
CA PHE A 26 -7.27 -12.57 0.65
C PHE A 26 -8.00 -12.06 -0.62
N GLY A 27 -7.83 -12.74 -1.76
CA GLY A 27 -8.51 -12.37 -3.02
C GLY A 27 -7.87 -11.19 -3.78
N GLY A 28 -6.68 -10.74 -3.36
CA GLY A 28 -5.86 -9.74 -4.02
C GLY A 28 -4.36 -10.00 -3.81
N TYR A 29 -3.55 -8.94 -3.84
CA TYR A 29 -2.09 -9.04 -3.70
C TYR A 29 -1.55 -7.95 -2.79
N GLY A 30 -0.58 -8.27 -1.94
CA GLY A 30 0.24 -7.26 -1.28
C GLY A 30 1.52 -7.01 -2.05
N LEU A 31 1.92 -5.75 -2.11
CA LEU A 31 3.13 -5.30 -2.81
C LEU A 31 4.17 -4.83 -1.80
N TYR A 32 5.41 -5.27 -2.01
CA TYR A 32 6.50 -5.16 -1.04
C TYR A 32 7.76 -4.60 -1.67
N ILE A 33 8.42 -3.70 -0.94
CA ILE A 33 9.81 -3.29 -1.18
C ILE A 33 10.62 -3.70 0.06
N ASN A 34 11.69 -4.47 -0.13
CA ASN A 34 12.55 -4.98 0.95
C ASN A 34 11.76 -5.69 2.07
N GLY A 35 10.73 -6.46 1.71
CA GLY A 35 9.87 -7.19 2.66
C GLY A 35 8.99 -6.29 3.54
N ILE A 36 8.72 -5.06 3.10
CA ILE A 36 7.80 -4.11 3.76
C ILE A 36 6.65 -3.83 2.81
N MET A 37 5.44 -4.19 3.23
CA MET A 37 4.22 -4.00 2.44
C MET A 37 3.88 -2.51 2.39
N PHE A 38 3.88 -1.92 1.20
CA PHE A 38 3.62 -0.50 1.00
C PHE A 38 2.39 -0.24 0.12
N ALA A 39 1.90 -1.27 -0.57
CA ALA A 39 0.72 -1.18 -1.41
C ALA A 39 -0.02 -2.52 -1.42
N LEU A 40 -1.27 -2.49 -1.90
CA LEU A 40 -2.06 -3.68 -2.17
C LEU A 40 -2.85 -3.52 -3.45
N ILE A 41 -3.21 -4.65 -4.04
CA ILE A 41 -4.12 -4.76 -5.17
C ILE A 41 -5.37 -5.47 -4.68
N ALA A 42 -6.52 -4.84 -4.87
CA ALA A 42 -7.82 -5.42 -4.57
C ALA A 42 -8.82 -5.01 -5.65
N ASN A 43 -9.60 -5.98 -6.14
CA ASN A 43 -10.57 -5.78 -7.23
C ASN A 43 -9.96 -5.06 -8.45
N ASP A 44 -8.76 -5.49 -8.85
CA ASP A 44 -7.99 -4.89 -9.95
C ASP A 44 -7.79 -3.38 -9.81
N THR A 45 -7.66 -2.91 -8.58
CA THR A 45 -7.30 -1.54 -8.24
C THR A 45 -6.06 -1.53 -7.35
N LEU A 46 -5.13 -0.62 -7.65
CA LEU A 46 -3.91 -0.40 -6.90
C LEU A 46 -4.14 0.62 -5.79
N TYR A 47 -3.77 0.26 -4.56
CA TYR A 47 -3.86 1.11 -3.40
C TYR A 47 -2.52 1.27 -2.69
N PHE A 48 -2.16 2.48 -2.31
CA PHE A 48 -0.91 2.80 -1.60
C PHE A 48 -1.15 3.02 -0.11
N LYS A 49 -0.14 2.69 0.70
CA LYS A 49 -0.18 2.89 2.15
C LYS A 49 -0.22 4.38 2.46
N VAL A 50 -1.18 4.76 3.30
CA VAL A 50 -1.40 6.16 3.70
C VAL A 50 -1.43 6.28 5.21
N ASP A 51 -0.82 7.33 5.72
CA ASP A 51 -1.04 7.87 7.06
C ASP A 51 -1.19 9.39 6.97
N ASP A 52 -1.21 10.06 8.12
CA ASP A 52 -1.47 11.49 8.16
C ASP A 52 -0.37 12.34 7.50
N SER A 53 0.83 11.77 7.23
CA SER A 53 1.93 12.47 6.57
C SER A 53 1.79 12.59 5.05
N ASN A 54 0.98 11.73 4.42
CA ASN A 54 0.77 11.75 2.97
C ASN A 54 -0.72 11.75 2.57
N ARG A 55 -1.66 11.71 3.52
CA ARG A 55 -3.10 11.64 3.25
C ARG A 55 -3.62 12.80 2.40
N GLU A 56 -3.11 14.01 2.62
CA GLU A 56 -3.59 15.20 1.92
C GLU A 56 -3.39 15.08 0.40
N ASP A 57 -2.29 14.48 -0.05
CA ASP A 57 -2.03 14.22 -1.47
C ASP A 57 -3.16 13.41 -2.13
N PHE A 58 -3.72 12.44 -1.41
CA PHE A 58 -4.79 11.56 -1.89
C PHE A 58 -6.16 12.25 -1.81
N VAL A 59 -6.44 12.94 -0.70
CA VAL A 59 -7.73 13.60 -0.47
C VAL A 59 -7.93 14.80 -1.40
N ALA A 60 -6.86 15.57 -1.68
CA ALA A 60 -6.90 16.68 -2.62
C ALA A 60 -7.27 16.23 -4.05
N LEU A 61 -6.92 15.00 -4.41
CA LEU A 61 -7.26 14.37 -5.68
C LEU A 61 -8.57 13.54 -5.62
N GLY A 62 -9.31 13.60 -4.51
CA GLY A 62 -10.58 12.90 -4.36
C GLY A 62 -10.47 11.37 -4.26
N MET A 63 -9.27 10.85 -3.94
CA MET A 63 -9.04 9.41 -3.93
C MET A 63 -9.74 8.71 -2.76
N GLN A 64 -10.22 7.49 -3.04
CA GLN A 64 -11.00 6.72 -2.08
C GLN A 64 -10.11 5.81 -1.21
N PRO A 65 -10.41 5.68 0.09
CA PRO A 65 -9.76 4.71 0.94
C PRO A 65 -10.24 3.28 0.61
N PHE A 66 -9.36 2.31 0.80
CA PHE A 66 -9.70 0.90 0.71
C PHE A 66 -10.61 0.50 1.89
N MET A 67 -11.79 -0.01 1.55
CA MET A 67 -12.74 -0.57 2.51
C MET A 67 -12.65 -2.10 2.47
N TYR A 68 -12.29 -2.70 3.61
CA TYR A 68 -12.31 -4.14 3.77
C TYR A 68 -13.66 -4.60 4.31
N GLU A 69 -14.26 -5.61 3.68
CA GLU A 69 -15.49 -6.23 4.17
C GLU A 69 -15.21 -7.07 5.42
N GLY A 70 -15.34 -6.44 6.58
CA GLY A 70 -15.27 -7.14 7.86
C GLY A 70 -16.51 -8.00 8.11
N LYS A 71 -16.39 -8.97 9.03
CA LYS A 71 -17.46 -9.94 9.36
C LYS A 71 -18.80 -9.32 9.77
N HIS A 72 -18.77 -8.10 10.33
CA HIS A 72 -19.97 -7.41 10.84
C HIS A 72 -20.16 -6.01 10.24
N LYS A 73 -19.07 -5.35 9.83
CA LYS A 73 -19.10 -4.01 9.23
C LYS A 73 -17.87 -3.78 8.37
N PRO A 74 -17.93 -2.91 7.35
CA PRO A 74 -16.77 -2.45 6.61
C PRO A 74 -15.73 -1.82 7.56
N ILE A 75 -14.45 -2.11 7.32
CA ILE A 75 -13.31 -1.55 8.04
C ILE A 75 -12.50 -0.73 7.05
N GLN A 76 -12.37 0.57 7.30
CA GLN A 76 -11.48 1.42 6.53
C GLN A 76 -10.02 1.10 6.85
N MET A 77 -9.26 0.75 5.83
CA MET A 77 -7.83 0.50 5.95
C MET A 77 -7.04 1.75 5.60
N SER A 78 -5.80 1.86 6.09
CA SER A 78 -4.89 2.96 5.73
C SER A 78 -4.22 2.69 4.38
N TYR A 79 -5.05 2.53 3.35
CA TYR A 79 -4.67 2.41 1.96
C TYR A 79 -5.62 3.23 1.10
N TYR A 80 -5.12 3.95 0.10
CA TYR A 80 -5.94 4.76 -0.81
C TYR A 80 -5.62 4.42 -2.25
N GLN A 81 -6.61 4.52 -3.12
CA GLN A 81 -6.44 4.26 -4.55
C GLN A 81 -5.39 5.20 -5.13
N LEU A 82 -4.49 4.67 -5.96
CA LEU A 82 -3.53 5.48 -6.70
C LEU A 82 -4.26 6.24 -7.82
N PRO A 83 -4.02 7.55 -8.00
CA PRO A 83 -4.55 8.29 -9.15
C PRO A 83 -3.99 7.77 -10.48
N ASP A 84 -4.84 7.67 -11.50
CA ASP A 84 -4.42 7.20 -12.84
C ASP A 84 -3.37 8.13 -13.49
N GLU A 85 -3.45 9.43 -13.19
CA GLU A 85 -2.47 10.44 -13.61
C GLU A 85 -1.08 10.17 -13.02
N VAL A 86 -0.99 9.54 -11.86
CA VAL A 86 0.30 9.18 -11.28
C VAL A 86 0.83 7.90 -11.90
N TYR A 87 -0.04 6.91 -12.14
CA TYR A 87 0.34 5.59 -12.64
C TYR A 87 1.09 5.63 -13.97
N ASN A 88 0.68 6.54 -14.87
CA ASN A 88 1.23 6.67 -16.21
C ASN A 88 2.46 7.58 -16.29
N HIS A 89 2.88 8.23 -15.19
CA HIS A 89 3.96 9.21 -15.16
C HIS A 89 5.10 8.76 -14.24
N PRO A 90 6.19 8.16 -14.78
CA PRO A 90 7.22 7.51 -13.96
C PRO A 90 7.85 8.39 -12.88
N ALA A 91 8.11 9.67 -13.19
CA ALA A 91 8.68 10.62 -12.22
C ALA A 91 7.74 10.88 -11.03
N GLN A 92 6.42 10.98 -11.29
CA GLN A 92 5.43 11.11 -10.22
C GLN A 92 5.28 9.79 -9.48
N LEU A 93 5.17 8.68 -10.19
CA LEU A 93 5.03 7.35 -9.62
C LEU A 93 6.14 7.05 -8.60
N MET A 94 7.39 7.41 -8.92
CA MET A 94 8.53 7.28 -8.01
C MET A 94 8.29 8.00 -6.67
N ILE A 95 7.87 9.26 -6.71
CA ILE A 95 7.58 10.08 -5.50
C ILE A 95 6.49 9.42 -4.65
N TRP A 96 5.43 8.91 -5.29
CA TRP A 96 4.32 8.29 -4.57
C TRP A 96 4.71 6.94 -3.95
N VAL A 97 5.51 6.14 -4.67
CA VAL A 97 6.07 4.88 -4.15
C VAL A 97 6.96 5.16 -2.94
N GLU A 98 7.83 6.16 -3.01
CA GLU A 98 8.69 6.57 -1.89
C GLU A 98 7.90 7.01 -0.67
N LYS A 99 6.89 7.89 -0.86
CA LYS A 99 6.00 8.33 0.23
C LYS A 99 5.29 7.14 0.90
N ALA A 100 4.68 6.26 0.11
CA ALA A 100 3.98 5.09 0.64
C ALA A 100 4.93 4.10 1.35
N HIS A 101 6.14 3.89 0.81
CA HIS A 101 7.15 3.05 1.45
C HIS A 101 7.66 3.65 2.76
N ALA A 102 7.86 4.96 2.82
CA ALA A 102 8.26 5.66 4.03
C ALA A 102 7.22 5.47 5.15
N VAL A 103 5.92 5.66 4.84
CA VAL A 103 4.82 5.39 5.78
C VAL A 103 4.85 3.94 6.27
N ALA A 104 5.00 2.98 5.35
CA ALA A 104 5.04 1.56 5.70
C ALA A 104 6.24 1.20 6.60
N ARG A 105 7.42 1.79 6.33
CA ARG A 105 8.63 1.63 7.16
C ARG A 105 8.41 2.15 8.57
N GLN A 106 7.84 3.35 8.71
CA GLN A 106 7.54 3.95 10.02
C GLN A 106 6.54 3.10 10.81
N ALA A 107 5.47 2.62 10.16
CA ALA A 107 4.50 1.74 10.79
C ALA A 107 5.15 0.45 11.31
N LYS A 108 6.01 -0.19 10.51
CA LYS A 108 6.75 -1.42 10.91
C LYS A 108 7.71 -1.15 12.08
N ALA A 109 8.38 0.01 12.09
CA ALA A 109 9.26 0.40 13.21
C ALA A 109 8.48 0.61 14.52
N LYS A 110 7.34 1.32 14.46
CA LYS A 110 6.43 1.53 15.61
C LYS A 110 5.87 0.21 16.17
N GLN A 111 5.63 -0.78 15.32
CA GLN A 111 5.19 -2.11 15.78
C GLN A 111 6.31 -2.88 16.50
N LYS A 112 7.55 -2.80 16.01
CA LYS A 112 8.71 -3.44 16.67
C LYS A 112 8.96 -2.89 18.07
N SER A 113 8.88 -1.56 18.25
CA SER A 113 9.09 -0.94 19.57
C SER A 113 8.01 -1.35 20.58
N LYS A 114 6.73 -1.40 20.16
CA LYS A 114 5.62 -1.88 21.01
C LYS A 114 5.79 -3.34 21.44
N LYS A 115 6.23 -4.22 20.54
CA LYS A 115 6.47 -5.65 20.86
C LYS A 115 7.65 -5.84 21.83
N SER A 116 8.71 -5.03 21.70
CA SER A 116 9.83 -5.03 22.65
C SER A 116 9.43 -4.57 24.04
N TYR A 117 8.47 -3.65 24.14
CA TYR A 117 7.93 -3.21 25.43
C TYR A 117 7.05 -4.29 26.07
N SER A 118 6.13 -4.91 25.31
CA SER A 118 5.23 -5.94 25.86
C SER A 118 5.95 -7.24 26.28
N ASN A 119 7.06 -7.60 25.64
CA ASN A 119 7.82 -8.80 25.98
C ASN A 119 8.74 -8.62 27.21
N ARG A 120 8.96 -7.39 27.70
CA ARG A 120 9.81 -7.12 28.87
C ARG A 120 9.09 -7.29 30.22
N TYR A 121 7.77 -7.48 30.20
CA TYR A 121 6.93 -7.63 31.38
C TYR A 121 6.17 -8.97 31.41
N LYS A 122 6.72 -9.98 30.73
CA LYS A 122 6.34 -11.39 30.85
C LYS A 122 7.52 -12.17 31.38
#